data_AF-A0A6B0SJH4-F1
#
_entry.id   AF-A0A6B0SJH4-F1
#
_cell.length_a   1.000
_cell.length_b   1.000
_cell.length_c   1.000
_cell.angle_alpha   90.00
_cell.angle_beta   90.00
_cell.angle_gamma   90.00
#
_symmetry.space_group_name_H-M   'P 1'
#
loop_
_entity.id
_entity.type
_entity.pdbx_description
1 polymer ?
#
loop_
_entity_poly.entity_id
_entity_poly.type
_entity_poly.pdbx_seq_one_letter_code
_entity_poly.pdbx_strand_id
1 'polypeptide(L)'
;RRPSGVRAALADELGAEVFEVPMGPPSLPGLRLEDALFDALDDAGASIETGNPVTDFDVDGSDSAGSDTAGSFGTESDATAASSGDSIERVYVEKNGAKIPNSADQYVLATGGLVGKGVESDRDGVSEPVFDCHVAHDADRYEWFADDAFGDHQFPRFGVATDDDLRPLDAAGDPEFRNLRAAGAVLGGYDFAAEKSGSGVSIATGYAAGRRAAEATR
;
A
#
# COMPACT_ATOMS: atom_id res chain seq x y z
N ARG A 1 29.65 -3.99 -10.28
CA ARG A 1 30.62 -2.88 -10.52
C ARG A 1 30.07 -1.64 -9.80
N ARG A 2 30.90 -0.85 -9.09
CA ARG A 2 30.42 0.37 -8.40
C ARG A 2 30.09 1.46 -9.43
N PRO A 3 28.84 1.96 -9.51
CA PRO A 3 28.43 2.92 -10.57
C PRO A 3 29.24 4.22 -10.57
N SER A 4 29.70 4.67 -9.40
CA SER A 4 30.61 5.80 -9.28
C SER A 4 31.92 5.61 -10.07
N GLY A 5 32.46 4.39 -10.11
CA GLY A 5 33.66 4.08 -10.89
C GLY A 5 33.42 4.08 -12.39
N VAL A 6 32.23 3.66 -12.85
CA VAL A 6 31.86 3.71 -14.28
C VAL A 6 31.66 5.16 -14.72
N ARG A 7 30.94 5.95 -13.92
CA ARG A 7 30.72 7.37 -14.18
C ARG A 7 32.03 8.14 -14.26
N ALA A 8 32.95 7.91 -13.31
CA ALA A 8 34.26 8.54 -13.31
C ALA A 8 35.07 8.20 -14.56
N ALA A 9 35.16 6.91 -14.92
CA ALA A 9 35.87 6.47 -16.12
C ALA A 9 35.29 7.08 -17.41
N LEU A 10 33.96 7.18 -17.51
CA LEU A 10 33.31 7.82 -18.66
C LEU A 10 33.56 9.32 -18.70
N ALA A 11 33.52 10.01 -17.56
CA ALA A 11 33.79 11.43 -17.49
C ALA A 11 35.23 11.77 -17.90
N ASP A 12 36.20 10.95 -17.45
CA ASP A 12 37.61 11.09 -17.80
C ASP A 12 37.84 10.87 -19.31
N GLU A 13 37.23 9.84 -19.89
CA GLU A 13 37.37 9.52 -21.32
C GLU A 13 36.67 10.55 -22.23
N LEU A 14 35.49 11.03 -21.82
CA LEU A 14 34.70 11.98 -22.61
C LEU A 14 35.14 13.44 -22.43
N GLY A 15 35.95 13.73 -21.40
CA GLY A 15 36.33 15.10 -21.03
C GLY A 15 35.14 15.98 -20.66
N ALA A 16 34.06 15.39 -20.15
CA ALA A 16 32.79 16.05 -19.88
C ALA A 16 32.16 15.56 -18.58
N GLU A 17 31.31 16.38 -17.97
CA GLU A 17 30.51 15.95 -16.82
C GLU A 17 29.50 14.88 -17.27
N VAL A 18 29.58 13.71 -16.65
CA VAL A 18 28.62 12.62 -16.85
C VAL A 18 27.66 12.63 -15.67
N PHE A 19 26.37 12.40 -15.91
CA PHE A 19 25.37 12.17 -14.86
C PHE A 19 24.36 11.13 -15.32
N GLU A 20 23.60 10.56 -14.38
CA GLU A 20 22.59 9.55 -14.68
C GLU A 20 21.23 10.22 -14.86
N VAL A 21 20.54 9.89 -15.96
CA VAL A 21 19.16 10.31 -16.20
C VAL A 21 18.24 9.15 -15.80
N PRO A 22 17.32 9.34 -14.85
CA PRO A 22 16.31 8.33 -14.56
C PRO A 22 15.43 8.14 -15.79
N MET A 23 15.56 6.98 -16.45
CA MET A 23 14.67 6.58 -17.53
C MET A 23 13.43 5.89 -16.96
N GLY A 24 12.41 5.70 -17.80
CA GLY A 24 11.27 4.87 -17.45
C GLY A 24 11.68 3.43 -17.10
N PRO A 25 10.75 2.60 -16.61
CA PRO A 25 11.07 1.26 -16.13
C PRO A 25 11.78 0.37 -17.19
N PRO A 26 12.81 -0.41 -16.81
CA PRO A 26 13.42 -0.46 -15.47
C PRO A 26 14.35 0.75 -15.21
N SER A 27 14.16 1.40 -14.06
CA SER A 27 15.00 2.51 -13.60
C SER A 27 16.17 1.99 -12.76
N LEU A 28 17.40 2.10 -13.27
CA LEU A 28 18.62 1.67 -12.55
C LEU A 28 18.83 2.43 -11.23
N PRO A 29 18.63 3.76 -11.14
CA PRO A 29 18.64 4.46 -9.85
C PRO A 29 17.58 3.95 -8.89
N GLY A 30 16.39 3.62 -9.40
CA GLY A 30 15.28 3.09 -8.61
C GLY A 30 15.63 1.73 -8.00
N LEU A 31 16.12 0.80 -8.81
CA LEU A 31 16.56 -0.52 -8.36
C LEU A 31 17.69 -0.41 -7.32
N ARG A 32 18.66 0.49 -7.53
CA ARG A 32 19.72 0.74 -6.55
C ARG A 32 19.22 1.29 -5.23
N LEU A 33 18.18 2.13 -5.26
CA LEU A 33 17.56 2.67 -4.05
C LEU A 33 16.78 1.58 -3.33
N GLU A 34 16.03 0.76 -4.06
CA GLU A 34 15.32 -0.40 -3.54
C GLU A 34 16.27 -1.38 -2.84
N ASP A 35 17.36 -1.79 -3.51
CA ASP A 35 18.41 -2.65 -2.92
C ASP A 35 18.94 -2.06 -1.61
N ALA A 36 19.27 -0.76 -1.60
CA ALA A 36 19.80 -0.09 -0.42
C ALA A 36 18.78 -0.01 0.75
N LEU A 37 17.48 0.07 0.45
CA LEU A 37 16.43 0.03 1.47
C LEU A 37 16.25 -1.39 2.03
N PHE A 38 16.32 -2.43 1.20
CA PHE A 38 16.29 -3.82 1.66
C PHE A 38 17.52 -4.18 2.50
N ASP A 39 18.72 -3.78 2.07
CA ASP A 39 19.95 -3.95 2.86
C ASP A 39 19.82 -3.27 4.23
N ALA A 40 19.26 -2.06 4.28
CA ALA A 40 19.05 -1.34 5.54
C ALA A 40 18.02 -2.02 6.47
N LEU A 41 17.00 -2.69 5.91
CA LEU A 41 16.05 -3.48 6.68
C LEU A 41 16.71 -4.75 7.25
N ASP A 42 17.51 -5.46 6.45
CA ASP A 42 18.26 -6.64 6.88
C ASP A 42 19.28 -6.29 7.98
N ASP A 43 20.06 -5.21 7.80
CA ASP A 43 21.00 -4.69 8.81
C ASP A 43 20.30 -4.29 10.12
N ALA A 44 19.04 -3.86 10.05
CA ALA A 44 18.21 -3.54 11.21
C ALA A 44 17.55 -4.78 11.85
N GLY A 45 17.69 -5.97 11.26
CA GLY A 45 17.10 -7.22 11.75
C GLY A 45 15.61 -7.36 11.43
N ALA A 46 15.10 -6.67 10.41
CA ALA A 46 13.73 -6.81 9.97
C ALA A 46 13.49 -8.20 9.33
N SER A 47 12.36 -8.83 9.64
CA SER A 47 11.93 -10.05 8.96
C SER A 47 11.10 -9.69 7.74
N ILE A 48 11.42 -10.29 6.60
CA ILE A 48 10.70 -10.06 5.33
C ILE A 48 10.19 -11.41 4.83
N GLU A 49 8.87 -11.51 4.65
CA GLU A 49 8.22 -12.66 4.02
C GLU A 49 7.57 -12.23 2.70
N THR A 50 7.78 -13.03 1.65
CA THR A 50 7.21 -12.80 0.31
C THR A 50 6.41 -14.01 -0.15
N GLY A 51 5.35 -13.78 -0.92
CA GLY A 51 4.52 -14.86 -1.48
C GLY A 51 3.49 -15.43 -0.52
N ASN A 52 3.30 -14.82 0.64
CA ASN A 52 2.31 -15.20 1.65
C ASN A 52 1.31 -14.02 1.81
N PRO A 53 0.15 -14.04 1.14
CA PRO A 53 -0.80 -12.93 1.19
C PRO A 53 -1.48 -12.83 2.56
N VAL A 54 -1.83 -11.61 2.96
CA VAL A 54 -2.79 -11.40 4.07
C VAL A 54 -4.19 -11.63 3.51
N THR A 55 -4.98 -12.45 4.19
CA THR A 55 -6.32 -12.87 3.72
C THR A 55 -7.45 -12.46 4.64
N ASP A 56 -7.15 -12.06 5.88
CA ASP A 56 -8.14 -11.86 6.93
C ASP A 56 -7.54 -11.08 8.12
N PHE A 57 -8.38 -10.57 9.02
CA PHE A 57 -7.96 -9.89 10.25
C PHE A 57 -9.01 -10.00 11.36
N ASP A 58 -8.58 -9.86 12.63
CA ASP A 58 -9.49 -9.69 13.77
C ASP A 58 -9.31 -8.29 14.38
N VAL A 59 -10.37 -7.78 15.01
CA VAL A 59 -10.37 -6.52 15.77
C VAL A 59 -10.52 -6.78 17.27
N ASP A 60 -9.96 -5.91 18.10
CA ASP A 60 -10.07 -6.01 19.55
C ASP A 60 -11.55 -6.03 19.99
N GLY A 61 -11.98 -7.12 20.63
CA GLY A 61 -13.33 -7.26 21.15
C GLY A 61 -14.36 -7.88 20.20
N SER A 62 -13.97 -8.27 18.98
CA SER A 62 -14.77 -9.22 18.19
C SER A 62 -14.51 -10.63 18.73
N ASP A 63 -15.51 -11.23 19.38
CA ASP A 63 -15.51 -12.68 19.63
C ASP A 63 -15.62 -13.39 18.27
N SER A 64 -14.49 -13.67 17.62
CA SER A 64 -14.45 -14.45 16.38
C SER A 64 -14.84 -15.90 16.71
N ALA A 65 -16.14 -16.21 16.66
CA ALA A 65 -16.61 -17.59 16.61
C ALA A 65 -16.02 -18.22 15.35
N GLY A 66 -15.10 -19.18 15.55
CA GLY A 66 -14.28 -19.77 14.50
C GLY A 66 -15.05 -20.16 13.23
N SER A 67 -14.72 -19.51 12.12
CA SER A 67 -15.13 -19.91 10.79
C SER A 67 -14.18 -21.00 10.28
N ASP A 68 -14.41 -22.23 10.74
CA ASP A 68 -13.96 -23.43 10.02
C ASP A 68 -14.89 -23.63 8.82
N THR A 69 -14.64 -22.94 7.69
CA THR A 69 -15.25 -23.32 6.41
C THR A 69 -14.21 -23.36 5.29
N ALA A 70 -13.82 -24.57 4.93
CA ALA A 70 -13.09 -24.87 3.71
C ALA A 70 -13.99 -24.61 2.49
N GLY A 71 -13.58 -23.65 1.66
CA GLY A 71 -13.86 -23.59 0.22
C GLY A 71 -15.31 -23.37 -0.22
N SER A 72 -15.65 -22.14 -0.62
CA SER A 72 -16.44 -21.89 -1.84
C SER A 72 -16.32 -20.43 -2.25
N PHE A 73 -16.16 -20.21 -3.56
CA PHE A 73 -16.52 -18.94 -4.21
C PHE A 73 -17.98 -18.62 -3.87
N GLY A 74 -18.24 -17.43 -3.34
CA GLY A 74 -19.58 -16.97 -2.99
C GLY A 74 -19.54 -15.92 -1.89
N THR A 75 -19.84 -14.69 -2.29
CA THR A 75 -19.94 -13.45 -1.53
C THR A 75 -20.88 -13.56 -0.32
N GLU A 76 -20.35 -13.63 0.89
CA GLU A 76 -20.93 -13.06 2.12
C GLU A 76 -19.75 -12.75 3.06
N SER A 77 -19.29 -11.49 3.08
CA SER A 77 -18.34 -11.02 4.07
C SER A 77 -19.08 -10.88 5.39
N ASP A 78 -18.94 -11.87 6.27
CA ASP A 78 -19.29 -11.75 7.69
C ASP A 78 -18.24 -10.89 8.44
N ALA A 79 -17.69 -9.90 7.75
CA ALA A 79 -16.90 -8.83 8.35
C ALA A 79 -17.87 -8.05 9.23
N THR A 80 -17.76 -8.27 10.54
CA THR A 80 -18.43 -7.42 11.51
C THR A 80 -17.94 -6.01 11.20
N ALA A 81 -18.82 -5.14 10.70
CA ALA A 81 -18.46 -3.79 10.26
C ALA A 81 -17.65 -3.12 11.38
N ALA A 82 -16.35 -2.92 11.13
CA ALA A 82 -15.46 -2.30 12.09
C ALA A 82 -16.05 -0.94 12.47
N SER A 83 -16.18 -0.69 13.76
CA SER A 83 -16.65 0.59 14.25
C SER A 83 -15.50 1.59 14.22
N SER A 84 -15.80 2.85 13.91
CA SER A 84 -14.81 3.92 13.84
C SER A 84 -13.91 3.93 15.09
N GLY A 85 -12.62 3.69 14.90
CA GLY A 85 -11.64 3.69 15.98
C GLY A 85 -11.42 2.33 16.66
N ASP A 86 -11.76 1.22 16.02
CA ASP A 86 -11.32 -0.09 16.48
C ASP A 86 -9.79 -0.26 16.31
N SER A 87 -9.24 -1.30 16.92
CA SER A 87 -7.83 -1.68 16.78
C SER A 87 -7.74 -3.06 16.17
N ILE A 88 -6.87 -3.24 15.18
CA ILE A 88 -6.56 -4.55 14.61
C ILE A 88 -5.73 -5.32 15.64
N GLU A 89 -6.18 -6.52 16.01
CA GLU A 89 -5.48 -7.39 16.98
C GLU A 89 -4.47 -8.31 16.27
N ARG A 90 -4.87 -8.85 15.11
CA ARG A 90 -4.08 -9.77 14.31
C ARG A 90 -4.50 -9.76 12.84
N VAL A 91 -3.56 -10.09 11.98
CA VAL A 91 -3.80 -10.41 10.57
C VAL A 91 -3.52 -11.89 10.32
N TYR A 92 -4.22 -12.49 9.37
CA TYR A 92 -4.02 -13.86 8.96
C TYR A 92 -3.29 -13.91 7.63
N VAL A 93 -2.13 -14.56 7.64
CA VAL A 93 -1.29 -14.76 6.46
C VAL A 93 -1.49 -16.18 5.94
N GLU A 94 -1.78 -16.34 4.65
CA GLU A 94 -1.85 -17.67 4.04
C GLU A 94 -0.44 -18.21 3.77
N LYS A 95 -0.14 -19.39 4.32
CA LYS A 95 1.14 -20.08 4.14
C LYS A 95 0.89 -21.56 3.89
N ASN A 96 1.16 -22.02 2.67
CA ASN A 96 0.94 -23.41 2.24
C ASN A 96 -0.48 -23.93 2.53
N GLY A 97 -1.50 -23.08 2.34
CA GLY A 97 -2.91 -23.41 2.60
C GLY A 97 -3.36 -23.34 4.06
N ALA A 98 -2.48 -22.93 4.98
CA ALA A 98 -2.83 -22.65 6.38
C ALA A 98 -2.95 -21.14 6.63
N LYS A 99 -3.96 -20.72 7.40
CA LYS A 99 -4.07 -19.34 7.92
C LYS A 99 -3.20 -19.20 9.17
N ILE A 100 -2.16 -18.36 9.11
CA ILE A 100 -1.21 -18.12 10.20
C ILE A 100 -1.48 -16.75 10.84
N PRO A 101 -1.86 -16.68 12.13
CA PRO A 101 -2.12 -15.41 12.80
C PRO A 101 -0.82 -14.66 13.11
N ASN A 102 -0.81 -13.34 12.88
CA ASN A 102 0.28 -12.43 13.18
C ASN A 102 -0.25 -11.17 13.88
N SER A 103 0.15 -10.96 15.12
CA SER A 103 -0.22 -9.78 15.93
C SER A 103 0.88 -8.73 15.90
N ALA A 104 0.49 -7.47 15.87
CA ALA A 104 1.38 -6.32 16.00
C ALA A 104 0.63 -5.17 16.68
N ASP A 105 1.34 -4.31 17.40
CA ASP A 105 0.74 -3.12 18.00
C ASP A 105 0.30 -2.11 16.93
N GLN A 106 0.96 -2.09 15.77
CA GLN A 106 0.71 -1.17 14.66
C GLN A 106 0.86 -1.87 13.31
N TYR A 107 0.02 -1.49 12.36
CA TYR A 107 -0.02 -2.01 11.00
C TYR A 107 0.18 -0.89 9.97
N VAL A 108 0.85 -1.22 8.86
CA VAL A 108 0.99 -0.32 7.71
C VAL A 108 0.48 -1.01 6.46
N LEU A 109 -0.61 -0.49 5.90
CA LEU A 109 -1.16 -0.86 4.60
C LEU A 109 -0.33 -0.21 3.49
N ALA A 110 0.51 -1.01 2.83
CA ALA A 110 1.34 -0.59 1.71
C ALA A 110 1.22 -1.56 0.52
N THR A 111 0.00 -2.04 0.26
CA THR A 111 -0.35 -3.08 -0.72
C THR A 111 -0.37 -2.59 -2.17
N GLY A 112 -0.22 -1.28 -2.38
CA GLY A 112 -0.24 -0.65 -3.70
C GLY A 112 -1.64 -0.28 -4.16
N GLY A 113 -1.74 0.27 -5.38
CA GLY A 113 -3.03 0.68 -5.97
C GLY A 113 -3.64 -0.41 -6.85
N LEU A 114 -4.51 0.01 -7.78
CA LEU A 114 -5.23 -0.87 -8.71
C LEU A 114 -4.32 -1.88 -9.45
N VAL A 115 -3.17 -1.44 -9.97
CA VAL A 115 -2.25 -2.33 -10.71
C VAL A 115 -1.59 -3.36 -9.79
N GLY A 116 -1.30 -2.96 -8.55
CA GLY A 116 -0.67 -3.80 -7.53
C GLY A 116 -1.65 -4.71 -6.79
N LYS A 117 -2.96 -4.58 -7.07
CA LYS A 117 -4.06 -5.25 -6.37
C LYS A 117 -4.18 -4.91 -4.88
N GLY A 118 -3.64 -3.77 -4.46
CA GLY A 118 -3.94 -3.24 -3.12
C GLY A 118 -5.23 -2.41 -3.09
N VAL A 119 -5.78 -2.10 -4.26
CA VAL A 119 -7.15 -1.61 -4.46
C VAL A 119 -7.77 -2.49 -5.55
N GLU A 120 -8.98 -2.97 -5.34
CA GLU A 120 -9.74 -3.76 -6.31
C GLU A 120 -10.93 -2.95 -6.82
N SER A 121 -11.35 -3.23 -8.05
CA SER A 121 -12.53 -2.62 -8.64
C SER A 121 -13.26 -3.64 -9.50
N ASP A 122 -14.57 -3.71 -9.38
CA ASP A 122 -15.41 -4.57 -10.19
C ASP A 122 -16.52 -3.79 -10.90
N ARG A 123 -17.74 -4.33 -10.96
CA ARG A 123 -18.90 -3.69 -11.58
C ARG A 123 -19.72 -2.90 -10.58
N ASP A 124 -19.60 -3.26 -9.31
CA ASP A 124 -20.44 -2.84 -8.21
C ASP A 124 -19.73 -1.79 -7.35
N GLY A 125 -18.39 -1.80 -7.30
CA GLY A 125 -17.63 -0.77 -6.60
C GLY A 125 -16.12 -0.89 -6.67
N VAL A 126 -15.47 -0.13 -5.79
CA VAL A 126 -14.02 -0.12 -5.54
C VAL A 126 -13.79 -0.41 -4.05
N SER A 127 -12.85 -1.29 -3.74
CA SER A 127 -12.59 -1.75 -2.36
C SER A 127 -11.09 -1.92 -2.08
N GLU A 128 -10.75 -1.86 -0.79
CA GLU A 128 -9.45 -2.27 -0.25
C GLU A 128 -9.60 -3.70 0.30
N PRO A 129 -8.91 -4.72 -0.24
CA PRO A 129 -9.27 -6.12 0.00
C PRO A 129 -8.78 -6.71 1.32
N VAL A 130 -7.90 -6.03 2.08
CA VAL A 130 -7.30 -6.60 3.29
C VAL A 130 -8.10 -6.25 4.54
N PHE A 131 -8.40 -4.97 4.73
CA PHE A 131 -9.09 -4.42 5.90
C PHE A 131 -10.50 -3.91 5.61
N ASP A 132 -10.94 -3.99 4.34
CA ASP A 132 -12.19 -3.41 3.85
C ASP A 132 -12.26 -1.88 4.03
N CYS A 133 -11.10 -1.21 3.94
CA CYS A 133 -11.06 0.24 4.07
C CYS A 133 -11.85 0.95 2.97
N HIS A 134 -12.53 2.02 3.37
CA HIS A 134 -13.35 2.82 2.49
C HIS A 134 -12.48 3.47 1.39
N VAL A 135 -12.84 3.16 0.15
CA VAL A 135 -12.30 3.82 -1.03
C VAL A 135 -13.36 4.77 -1.56
N ALA A 136 -13.09 6.07 -1.54
CA ALA A 136 -14.02 7.07 -2.07
C ALA A 136 -14.13 6.94 -3.59
N HIS A 137 -15.33 6.62 -4.08
CA HIS A 137 -15.65 6.52 -5.49
C HIS A 137 -17.11 6.91 -5.75
N ASP A 138 -17.41 7.31 -6.98
CA ASP A 138 -18.78 7.61 -7.38
C ASP A 138 -19.60 6.33 -7.53
N ALA A 139 -20.86 6.35 -7.12
CA ALA A 139 -21.73 5.18 -7.25
C ALA A 139 -22.04 4.83 -8.72
N ASP A 140 -21.99 5.82 -9.60
CA ASP A 140 -22.11 5.61 -11.04
C ASP A 140 -20.72 5.39 -11.64
N ARG A 141 -20.48 4.17 -12.13
CA ARG A 141 -19.23 3.77 -12.80
C ARG A 141 -18.90 4.65 -14.02
N TYR A 142 -19.89 5.25 -14.67
CA TYR A 142 -19.63 6.13 -15.80
C TYR A 142 -18.96 7.45 -15.39
N GLU A 143 -18.98 7.79 -14.11
CA GLU A 143 -18.23 8.94 -13.56
C GLU A 143 -16.76 8.60 -13.30
N TRP A 144 -16.37 7.31 -13.34
CA TRP A 144 -15.00 6.89 -13.02
C TRP A 144 -13.97 7.26 -14.10
N PHE A 145 -14.43 7.61 -15.29
CA PHE A 145 -13.60 7.90 -16.44
C PHE A 145 -14.22 9.01 -17.28
N ALA A 146 -13.36 9.86 -17.85
CA ALA A 146 -13.76 10.76 -18.92
C ALA A 146 -13.87 10.02 -20.27
N ASP A 147 -14.69 10.55 -21.18
CA ASP A 147 -14.80 10.05 -22.57
C ASP A 147 -13.48 10.21 -23.35
N ASP A 148 -12.74 11.28 -23.08
CA ASP A 148 -11.45 11.56 -23.71
C ASP A 148 -10.38 10.61 -23.16
N ALA A 149 -9.57 10.01 -24.03
CA ALA A 149 -8.54 9.03 -23.65
C ALA A 149 -7.44 9.57 -22.72
N PHE A 150 -7.29 10.90 -22.64
CA PHE A 150 -6.38 11.60 -21.73
C PHE A 150 -7.14 12.64 -20.89
N GLY A 151 -8.43 12.38 -20.68
CA GLY A 151 -9.29 13.24 -19.88
C GLY A 151 -8.99 13.12 -18.39
N ASP A 152 -9.77 13.84 -17.59
CA ASP A 152 -9.66 13.82 -16.14
C ASP A 152 -10.34 12.57 -15.58
N HIS A 153 -9.69 11.42 -15.69
CA HIS A 153 -10.22 10.15 -15.19
C HIS A 153 -10.13 10.09 -13.66
N GLN A 154 -11.16 9.56 -13.00
CA GLN A 154 -11.17 9.37 -11.55
C GLN A 154 -10.41 8.11 -11.13
N PHE A 155 -10.48 7.03 -11.92
CA PHE A 155 -9.89 5.74 -11.55
C PHE A 155 -8.40 5.78 -11.17
N PRO A 156 -7.52 6.64 -11.74
CA PRO A 156 -6.13 6.74 -11.32
C PRO A 156 -5.97 7.25 -9.87
N ARG A 157 -7.00 7.92 -9.33
CA ARG A 157 -7.06 8.49 -7.98
C ARG A 157 -7.72 7.56 -6.96
N PHE A 158 -8.16 6.36 -7.35
CA PHE A 158 -8.74 5.42 -6.40
C PHE A 158 -7.70 4.96 -5.39
N GLY A 159 -8.12 4.96 -4.12
CA GLY A 159 -7.34 4.58 -2.97
C GLY A 159 -7.98 5.10 -1.69
N VAL A 160 -7.40 4.74 -0.56
CA VAL A 160 -7.92 5.14 0.76
C VAL A 160 -7.63 6.61 1.03
N ALA A 161 -8.63 7.33 1.54
CA ALA A 161 -8.43 8.65 2.10
C ALA A 161 -7.78 8.54 3.47
N THR A 162 -6.93 9.49 3.86
CA THR A 162 -6.29 9.46 5.17
C THR A 162 -6.34 10.82 5.88
N ASP A 163 -6.20 10.81 7.20
CA ASP A 163 -5.90 12.01 7.98
C ASP A 163 -4.40 12.40 7.91
N ASP A 164 -4.03 13.43 8.68
CA ASP A 164 -2.66 13.93 8.79
C ASP A 164 -1.69 12.90 9.39
N ASP A 165 -2.19 11.85 10.05
CA ASP A 165 -1.42 10.75 10.63
C ASP A 165 -1.32 9.52 9.71
N LEU A 166 -1.86 9.63 8.50
CA LEU A 166 -1.96 8.58 7.49
C LEU A 166 -2.89 7.43 7.91
N ARG A 167 -3.84 7.65 8.81
CA ARG A 167 -4.86 6.64 9.14
C ARG A 167 -5.96 6.65 8.09
N PRO A 168 -6.34 5.48 7.51
CA PRO A 168 -7.49 5.38 6.62
C PRO A 168 -8.77 5.94 7.27
N LEU A 169 -9.55 6.67 6.49
CA LEU A 169 -10.79 7.32 6.91
C LEU A 169 -12.00 6.63 6.27
N ASP A 170 -13.05 6.47 7.07
CA ASP A 170 -14.35 5.98 6.59
C ASP A 170 -15.09 7.06 5.77
N ALA A 171 -16.30 6.71 5.30
CA ALA A 171 -17.15 7.64 4.54
C ALA A 171 -17.60 8.88 5.34
N ALA A 172 -17.56 8.85 6.67
CA ALA A 172 -17.86 9.99 7.53
C ALA A 172 -16.62 10.88 7.78
N GLY A 173 -15.43 10.41 7.41
CA GLY A 173 -14.15 11.09 7.64
C GLY A 173 -13.52 10.76 8.98
N ASP A 174 -14.00 9.72 9.67
CA ASP A 174 -13.45 9.26 10.94
C ASP A 174 -12.42 8.13 10.69
N PRO A 175 -11.34 8.03 11.49
CA PRO A 175 -10.38 6.95 11.34
C PRO A 175 -11.03 5.58 11.55
N GLU A 176 -10.88 4.68 10.58
CA GLU A 176 -11.43 3.32 10.67
C GLU A 176 -10.76 2.51 11.78
N PHE A 177 -9.42 2.51 11.76
CA PHE A 177 -8.60 1.81 12.76
C PHE A 177 -7.58 2.74 13.39
N ARG A 178 -7.45 2.68 14.72
CA ARG A 178 -6.52 3.54 15.47
C ARG A 178 -5.06 3.18 15.23
N ASN A 179 -4.78 1.91 14.93
CA ASN A 179 -3.43 1.36 14.77
C ASN A 179 -3.06 1.01 13.31
N LEU A 180 -3.86 1.44 12.33
CA LEU A 180 -3.57 1.27 10.91
C LEU A 180 -3.06 2.57 10.28
N ARG A 181 -2.05 2.47 9.42
CA ARG A 181 -1.63 3.58 8.54
C ARG A 181 -1.54 3.12 7.09
N ALA A 182 -1.81 4.00 6.14
CA ALA A 182 -1.64 3.73 4.71
C ALA A 182 -0.42 4.46 4.13
N ALA A 183 0.26 3.81 3.18
CA ALA A 183 1.41 4.38 2.51
C ALA A 183 1.57 3.90 1.07
N GLY A 184 2.07 4.79 0.22
CA GLY A 184 2.34 4.51 -1.20
C GLY A 184 1.08 4.50 -2.03
N ALA A 185 1.07 3.68 -3.08
CA ALA A 185 0.05 3.72 -4.12
C ALA A 185 -1.35 3.26 -3.68
N VAL A 186 -1.52 2.82 -2.43
CA VAL A 186 -2.85 2.54 -1.86
C VAL A 186 -3.59 3.84 -1.48
N LEU A 187 -2.87 4.95 -1.32
CA LEU A 187 -3.45 6.26 -1.02
C LEU A 187 -4.26 6.76 -2.21
N GLY A 188 -5.43 7.35 -1.93
CA GLY A 188 -6.29 7.95 -2.94
C GLY A 188 -5.98 9.42 -3.22
N GLY A 189 -6.70 9.98 -4.19
CA GLY A 189 -6.78 11.43 -4.43
C GLY A 189 -5.71 12.03 -5.34
N TYR A 190 -4.81 11.24 -5.92
CA TYR A 190 -3.77 11.73 -6.82
C TYR A 190 -3.59 10.82 -8.04
N ASP A 191 -3.28 11.42 -9.20
CA ASP A 191 -2.99 10.67 -10.42
C ASP A 191 -1.48 10.55 -10.58
N PHE A 192 -0.91 9.51 -10.00
CA PHE A 192 0.55 9.34 -9.98
C PHE A 192 1.17 9.19 -11.37
N ALA A 193 0.40 8.77 -12.37
CA ALA A 193 0.87 8.59 -13.74
C ALA A 193 0.98 9.94 -14.45
N ALA A 194 -0.05 10.78 -14.33
CA ALA A 194 -0.06 12.13 -14.88
C ALA A 194 0.92 13.05 -14.13
N GLU A 195 0.94 12.99 -12.80
CA GLU A 195 1.79 13.81 -11.94
C GLU A 195 3.25 13.36 -11.93
N LYS A 196 3.52 12.10 -12.33
CA LYS A 196 4.85 11.45 -12.25
C LYS A 196 5.39 11.45 -10.81
N SER A 197 4.49 11.32 -9.83
CA SER A 197 4.77 11.48 -8.41
C SER A 197 4.90 10.15 -7.65
N GLY A 198 4.54 9.01 -8.28
CA GLY A 198 4.36 7.71 -7.60
C GLY A 198 5.48 7.29 -6.65
N SER A 199 6.73 7.19 -7.11
CA SER A 199 7.85 6.80 -6.24
C SER A 199 8.14 7.82 -5.14
N GLY A 200 7.93 9.11 -5.41
CA GLY A 200 8.10 10.18 -4.42
C GLY A 200 7.08 10.06 -3.30
N VAL A 201 5.82 9.81 -3.64
CA VAL A 201 4.75 9.53 -2.67
C VAL A 201 5.09 8.29 -1.85
N SER A 202 5.41 7.15 -2.49
CA SER A 202 5.75 5.90 -1.78
C SER A 202 6.86 6.07 -0.75
N ILE A 203 7.96 6.75 -1.10
CA ILE A 203 9.08 6.95 -0.17
C ILE A 203 8.68 7.91 0.95
N ALA A 204 8.04 9.04 0.63
CA ALA A 204 7.66 10.04 1.61
C ALA A 204 6.64 9.50 2.62
N THR A 205 5.58 8.84 2.15
CA THR A 205 4.54 8.29 3.01
C THR A 205 5.01 7.03 3.73
N GLY A 206 5.86 6.20 3.10
CA GLY A 206 6.46 5.03 3.77
C GLY A 206 7.30 5.44 4.98
N TYR A 207 8.16 6.45 4.81
CA TYR A 207 8.92 7.03 5.92
C TYR A 207 8.00 7.61 7.01
N ALA A 208 7.00 8.39 6.61
CA ALA A 208 6.11 9.07 7.54
C ALA A 208 5.20 8.09 8.31
N ALA A 209 4.65 7.07 7.65
CA ALA A 209 3.83 6.03 8.25
C ALA A 209 4.66 5.15 9.21
N GLY A 210 5.83 4.68 8.77
CA GLY A 210 6.72 3.86 9.60
C GLY A 210 7.18 4.60 10.86
N ARG A 211 7.50 5.89 10.75
CA ARG A 211 7.83 6.73 11.91
C ARG A 211 6.69 6.87 12.91
N ARG A 212 5.49 7.20 12.43
CA ARG A 212 4.33 7.37 13.31
C ARG A 212 3.91 6.07 13.98
N ALA A 213 3.99 4.94 13.27
CA ALA A 213 3.78 3.61 13.84
C ALA A 213 4.80 3.33 14.97
N ALA A 214 6.08 3.60 14.74
CA ALA A 214 7.11 3.42 15.77
C ALA A 214 6.99 4.40 16.95
N GLU A 215 6.44 5.59 16.74
CA GLU A 215 6.21 6.57 17.81
C GLU A 215 4.99 6.21 18.67
N ALA A 216 3.96 5.59 18.09
CA ALA A 216 2.77 5.14 18.81
C ALA A 216 3.01 3.94 19.76
N THR A 217 4.15 3.26 19.61
CA THR A 217 4.54 2.08 20.40
C THR A 217 5.54 2.39 21.52
N ARG A 218 5.99 3.64 21.65
CA ARG A 218 6.90 4.09 22.71
C ARG A 218 6.16 4.62 23.93
#